data_AF-A0A945CQH6-F1
#
_entry.id   AF-A0A945CQH6-F1
#
_cell.length_a   1.000
_cell.length_b   1.000
_cell.length_c   1.000
_cell.angle_alpha   90.00
_cell.angle_beta   90.00
_cell.angle_gamma   90.00
#
_symmetry.space_group_name_H-M   'P 1'
#
loop_
_entity.id
_entity.type
_entity.pdbx_description
1 polymer ?
#
loop_
_entity_poly.entity_id
_entity_poly.type
_entity_poly.pdbx_seq_one_letter_code
_entity_poly.pdbx_strand_id
1 'polypeptide(L)'
;MTLRERILSVYRGDTPDVVPYMLDLSHWFYWKHHLPWDLSIPYDQPEYALIDYHRQVGAGFYMPNMGAFYTTSFPDDIEAIVEKRQRNGVPEIVWRFTTPLGSIERARIWEEKTYAWGISQWGISSEQDLRIFARAMAGRTYAPMWDKYREWNEYVGDLGVVYLSAGYSAMGHLLNYWMGIEQTAYASVDIPGVLQETVEAVNANNLDLIDLLCQSP
;
A
#
# COMPACT_ATOMS: atom_id res chain seq x y z
N MET A 1 -26.28 16.20 8.57
CA MET A 1 -25.19 15.27 8.94
C MET A 1 -23.86 15.83 8.44
N THR A 2 -22.76 15.60 9.15
CA THR A 2 -21.40 15.87 8.66
C THR A 2 -21.03 14.88 7.54
N LEU A 3 -19.94 15.12 6.80
CA LEU A 3 -19.47 14.15 5.80
C LEU A 3 -19.09 12.83 6.47
N ARG A 4 -18.39 12.90 7.60
CA ARG A 4 -18.08 11.72 8.44
C ARG A 4 -19.34 10.94 8.83
N GLU A 5 -20.36 11.61 9.36
CA GLU A 5 -21.61 10.95 9.77
C GLU A 5 -22.29 10.23 8.60
N ARG A 6 -22.32 10.85 7.41
CA ARG A 6 -22.89 10.22 6.21
C ARG A 6 -22.13 8.97 5.80
N ILE A 7 -20.80 9.03 5.80
CA ILE A 7 -19.93 7.89 5.46
C ILE A 7 -20.16 6.74 6.44
N LEU A 8 -20.13 7.04 7.75
CA LEU A 8 -20.34 6.02 8.78
C LEU A 8 -21.74 5.43 8.77
N SER A 9 -22.76 6.20 8.36
CA SER A 9 -24.13 5.69 8.21
C SER A 9 -24.18 4.59 7.13
N VAL A 10 -23.52 4.80 5.99
CA VAL A 10 -23.44 3.78 4.93
C VAL A 10 -22.78 2.50 5.45
N TYR A 11 -21.67 2.62 6.20
CA TYR A 11 -20.99 1.46 6.78
C TYR A 11 -21.80 0.68 7.82
N ARG A 12 -22.74 1.35 8.49
CA ARG A 12 -23.67 0.71 9.43
C ARG A 12 -24.90 0.10 8.74
N GLY A 13 -25.08 0.32 7.45
CA GLY A 13 -26.29 -0.06 6.71
C GLY A 13 -27.46 0.92 6.88
N ASP A 14 -27.21 2.10 7.45
CA ASP A 14 -28.20 3.17 7.59
C ASP A 14 -28.30 4.00 6.30
N THR A 15 -29.38 4.78 6.17
CA THR A 15 -29.58 5.71 5.04
C THR A 15 -29.17 7.13 5.44
N PRO A 16 -28.11 7.71 4.86
CA PRO A 16 -27.75 9.10 5.11
C PRO A 16 -28.76 10.08 4.48
N ASP A 17 -28.75 11.33 4.94
CA ASP A 17 -29.57 12.43 4.40
C ASP A 17 -29.31 12.70 2.91
N VAL A 18 -28.06 12.49 2.46
CA VAL A 18 -27.63 12.49 1.05
C VAL A 18 -26.49 11.50 0.85
N VAL A 19 -26.24 11.09 -0.40
CA VAL A 19 -25.09 10.24 -0.75
C VAL A 19 -23.78 10.92 -0.32
N PRO A 20 -22.90 10.26 0.47
CA PRO A 20 -21.62 10.85 0.86
C PRO A 20 -20.74 11.05 -0.38
N TYR A 21 -20.19 12.26 -0.52
CA TYR A 21 -19.32 12.62 -1.63
C TYR A 21 -17.87 12.57 -1.19
N MET A 22 -17.11 11.60 -1.71
CA MET A 22 -15.70 11.38 -1.41
C MET A 22 -14.95 11.25 -2.74
N LEU A 23 -13.79 11.89 -2.85
CA LEU A 23 -12.98 11.86 -4.05
C LEU A 23 -11.55 11.48 -3.70
N ASP A 24 -10.91 10.67 -4.52
CA ASP A 24 -9.45 10.58 -4.47
C ASP A 24 -8.86 11.75 -5.26
N LEU A 25 -8.37 12.76 -4.53
CA LEU A 25 -7.76 13.96 -5.11
C LEU A 25 -6.23 13.91 -5.09
N SER A 26 -5.65 12.86 -4.52
CA SER A 26 -4.20 12.78 -4.24
C SER A 26 -3.35 13.00 -5.48
N HIS A 27 -3.52 12.16 -6.51
CA HIS A 27 -2.72 12.18 -7.71
C HIS A 27 -2.80 13.55 -8.43
N TRP A 28 -4.01 14.08 -8.56
CA TRP A 28 -4.22 15.40 -9.15
C TRP A 28 -3.56 16.50 -8.33
N PHE A 29 -3.69 16.47 -7.00
CA PHE A 29 -3.15 17.47 -6.09
C PHE A 29 -1.63 17.51 -6.16
N TYR A 30 -0.98 16.35 -6.10
CA TYR A 30 0.48 16.24 -6.18
C TYR A 30 1.02 16.75 -7.50
N TRP A 31 0.42 16.31 -8.62
CA TRP A 31 0.79 16.81 -9.95
C TRP A 31 0.59 18.32 -10.07
N LYS A 32 -0.57 18.83 -9.65
CA LYS A 32 -0.94 20.25 -9.75
C LYS A 32 0.04 21.15 -9.00
N HIS A 33 0.49 20.69 -7.84
CA HIS A 33 1.37 21.45 -6.93
C HIS A 33 2.85 21.08 -7.07
N HIS A 34 3.21 20.20 -8.00
CA HIS A 34 4.58 19.71 -8.22
C HIS A 34 5.22 19.15 -6.93
N LEU A 35 4.42 18.43 -6.13
CA LEU A 35 4.88 17.83 -4.89
C LEU A 35 5.54 16.48 -5.15
N PRO A 36 6.66 16.16 -4.48
CA PRO A 36 7.34 14.88 -4.70
C PRO A 36 6.40 13.72 -4.35
N TRP A 37 6.16 12.84 -5.33
CA TRP A 37 5.48 11.57 -5.12
C TRP A 37 6.54 10.49 -4.92
N ASP A 38 6.78 10.06 -3.68
CA ASP A 38 7.89 9.16 -3.35
C ASP A 38 7.40 7.88 -2.68
N LEU A 39 7.33 6.80 -3.45
CA LEU A 39 6.82 5.51 -2.98
C LEU A 39 7.75 4.78 -1.99
N SER A 40 8.91 5.35 -1.66
CA SER A 40 9.88 4.72 -0.75
C SER A 40 9.77 5.18 0.71
N ILE A 41 8.99 6.22 0.99
CA ILE A 41 8.91 6.84 2.30
C ILE A 41 7.45 6.95 2.73
N PRO A 42 7.07 6.41 3.91
CA PRO A 42 5.72 6.59 4.42
C PRO A 42 5.54 8.00 5.02
N TYR A 43 4.29 8.46 5.12
CA TYR A 43 3.96 9.72 5.79
C TYR A 43 3.71 9.48 7.28
N ASP A 44 4.51 10.17 8.09
CA ASP A 44 4.48 10.08 9.56
C ASP A 44 3.50 11.06 10.21
N GLN A 45 2.98 12.00 9.42
CA GLN A 45 2.15 13.11 9.84
C GLN A 45 0.99 13.28 8.85
N PRO A 46 -0.14 13.88 9.27
CA PRO A 46 -1.24 14.18 8.37
C PRO A 46 -0.78 14.97 7.14
N GLU A 47 -1.31 14.62 5.96
CA GLU A 47 -1.12 15.40 4.74
C GLU A 47 -1.94 16.70 4.80
N TYR A 48 -1.52 17.63 5.67
CA TYR A 48 -2.26 18.84 6.03
C TYR A 48 -2.78 19.60 4.80
N ALA A 49 -1.93 19.84 3.80
CA ALA A 49 -2.29 20.58 2.60
C ALA A 49 -3.33 19.85 1.71
N LEU A 50 -3.25 18.52 1.59
CA LEU A 50 -4.22 17.73 0.84
C LEU A 50 -5.56 17.68 1.58
N ILE A 51 -5.53 17.46 2.90
CA ILE A 51 -6.74 17.43 3.74
C ILE A 51 -7.45 18.80 3.72
N ASP A 52 -6.69 19.90 3.78
CA ASP A 52 -7.23 21.24 3.67
C ASP A 52 -7.83 21.51 2.29
N TYR A 53 -7.24 20.96 1.23
CA TYR A 53 -7.79 21.06 -0.11
C TYR A 53 -9.14 20.33 -0.22
N HIS A 54 -9.27 19.13 0.34
CA HIS A 54 -10.55 18.43 0.46
C HIS A 54 -11.61 19.29 1.16
N ARG A 55 -11.23 19.96 2.26
CA ARG A 55 -12.12 20.88 2.98
C ARG A 55 -12.54 22.07 2.11
N GLN A 56 -11.63 22.62 1.34
CA GLN A 56 -11.90 23.74 0.42
C GLN A 56 -12.90 23.37 -0.68
N VAL A 57 -12.79 22.17 -1.25
CA VAL A 57 -13.67 21.72 -2.37
C VAL A 57 -14.94 21.01 -1.90
N GLY A 58 -15.11 20.80 -0.59
CA GLY A 58 -16.27 20.14 -0.01
C GLY A 58 -16.35 18.65 -0.33
N ALA A 59 -15.21 17.98 -0.52
CA ALA A 59 -15.12 16.55 -0.80
C ALA A 59 -14.61 15.79 0.43
N GLY A 60 -15.24 14.67 0.75
CA GLY A 60 -14.86 13.85 1.89
C GLY A 60 -13.46 13.26 1.73
N PHE A 61 -12.69 13.26 2.82
CA PHE A 61 -11.37 12.65 2.90
C PHE A 61 -11.49 11.19 3.37
N TYR A 62 -10.67 10.30 2.81
CA TYR A 62 -10.64 8.89 3.22
C TYR A 62 -9.31 8.18 2.99
N MET A 63 -8.53 8.63 2.01
CA MET A 63 -7.32 7.95 1.58
C MET A 63 -6.07 8.71 2.06
N PRO A 64 -5.47 8.32 3.20
CA PRO A 64 -4.13 8.78 3.57
C PRO A 64 -3.12 8.11 2.65
N ASN A 65 -2.49 8.85 1.73
CA ASN A 65 -1.51 8.25 0.84
C ASN A 65 -0.31 7.82 1.67
N MET A 66 0.06 6.54 1.62
CA MET A 66 1.23 6.00 2.33
C MET A 66 1.27 6.35 3.84
N GLY A 67 0.12 6.52 4.50
CA GLY A 67 0.04 6.80 5.94
C GLY A 67 0.63 5.64 6.77
N ALA A 68 1.59 5.94 7.64
CA ALA A 68 2.28 4.95 8.46
C ALA A 68 1.54 4.67 9.79
N PHE A 69 0.52 3.80 9.77
CA PHE A 69 -0.28 3.48 10.97
C PHE A 69 0.19 2.22 11.72
N TYR A 70 1.13 1.48 11.16
CA TYR A 70 1.80 0.34 11.78
C TYR A 70 3.19 0.19 11.14
N THR A 71 4.11 -0.47 11.84
CA THR A 71 5.39 -0.90 11.28
C THR A 71 5.33 -2.36 10.86
N THR A 72 6.18 -2.72 9.90
CA THR A 72 6.40 -4.11 9.49
C THR A 72 7.86 -4.45 9.75
N SER A 73 8.11 -5.56 10.42
CA SER A 73 9.45 -6.09 10.67
C SER A 73 9.59 -7.47 10.03
N PHE A 74 10.79 -7.77 9.55
CA PHE A 74 11.13 -9.06 8.96
C PHE A 74 11.96 -9.89 9.94
N PRO A 75 11.95 -11.23 9.84
CA PRO A 75 12.86 -12.09 10.59
C PRO A 75 14.34 -11.73 10.34
N ASP A 76 15.22 -12.03 11.31
CA ASP A 76 16.64 -11.65 11.25
C ASP A 76 17.40 -12.22 10.03
N ASP A 77 16.95 -13.35 9.47
CA ASP A 77 17.54 -13.95 8.27
C ASP A 77 17.00 -13.36 6.95
N ILE A 78 16.14 -12.35 7.03
CA ILE A 78 15.50 -11.71 5.88
C ILE A 78 15.84 -10.22 5.86
N GLU A 79 16.51 -9.80 4.82
CA GLU A 79 16.78 -8.40 4.56
C GLU A 79 15.77 -7.85 3.54
N ALA A 80 15.09 -6.75 3.92
CA ALA A 80 14.14 -6.05 3.09
C ALA A 80 14.57 -4.58 2.96
N ILE A 81 14.97 -4.17 1.76
CA ILE A 81 15.47 -2.82 1.52
C ILE A 81 14.70 -2.11 0.42
N VAL A 82 14.68 -0.79 0.54
CA VAL A 82 14.19 0.12 -0.49
C VAL A 82 15.30 1.12 -0.80
N GLU A 83 15.70 1.18 -2.06
CA GLU A 83 16.79 2.03 -2.52
C GLU A 83 16.31 2.93 -3.65
N LYS A 84 16.82 4.16 -3.70
CA LYS A 84 16.67 5.04 -4.85
C LYS A 84 17.95 5.04 -5.66
N ARG A 85 17.82 4.86 -6.97
CA ARG A 85 18.92 4.99 -7.92
C ARG A 85 18.54 5.88 -9.10
N GLN A 86 19.54 6.20 -9.91
CA GLN A 86 19.34 6.91 -11.18
C GLN A 86 19.53 5.93 -12.33
N ARG A 87 18.54 5.82 -13.20
CA ARG A 87 18.61 5.03 -14.44
C ARG A 87 18.50 5.97 -15.63
N ASN A 88 19.60 6.15 -16.36
CA ASN A 88 19.69 7.10 -17.48
C ASN A 88 19.29 8.54 -17.09
N GLY A 89 19.63 8.97 -15.86
CA GLY A 89 19.27 10.29 -15.32
C GLY A 89 17.82 10.42 -14.85
N VAL A 90 17.04 9.34 -14.83
CA VAL A 90 15.68 9.31 -14.30
C VAL A 90 15.66 8.58 -12.96
N PRO A 91 14.96 9.11 -11.93
CA PRO A 91 14.79 8.41 -10.66
C PRO A 91 14.15 7.03 -10.83
N GLU A 92 14.69 6.04 -10.13
CA GLU A 92 14.15 4.69 -10.03
C GLU A 92 14.15 4.26 -8.56
N ILE A 93 13.03 3.69 -8.09
CA ILE A 93 12.91 3.07 -6.77
C ILE A 93 13.00 1.56 -6.94
N VAL A 94 13.80 0.94 -6.09
CA VAL A 94 14.12 -0.48 -6.11
C VAL A 94 13.73 -1.07 -4.76
N TRP A 95 12.96 -2.16 -4.79
CA TRP A 95 12.66 -2.95 -3.59
C TRP A 95 13.31 -4.31 -3.74
N ARG A 96 14.07 -4.73 -2.73
CA ARG A 96 14.78 -6.00 -2.73
C ARG A 96 14.46 -6.79 -1.47
N PHE A 97 14.22 -8.08 -1.65
CA PHE A 97 14.24 -9.06 -0.57
C PHE A 97 15.44 -9.97 -0.76
N THR A 98 16.18 -10.19 0.31
CA THR A 98 17.26 -11.15 0.40
C THR A 98 16.94 -12.14 1.53
N THR A 99 16.96 -13.42 1.20
CA THR A 99 16.64 -14.53 2.10
C THR A 99 17.74 -15.61 1.96
N PRO A 100 17.77 -16.63 2.83
CA PRO A 100 18.68 -17.76 2.64
C PRO A 100 18.44 -18.56 1.35
N LEU A 101 17.26 -18.40 0.72
CA LEU A 101 16.90 -19.06 -0.54
C LEU A 101 17.39 -18.28 -1.77
N GLY A 102 17.85 -17.05 -1.60
CA GLY A 102 18.23 -16.15 -2.69
C GLY A 102 17.62 -14.76 -2.54
N SER A 103 17.70 -13.96 -3.59
CA SER A 103 17.22 -12.58 -3.61
C SER A 103 16.33 -12.30 -4.80
N ILE A 104 15.33 -11.44 -4.61
CA ILE A 104 14.45 -10.92 -5.66
C ILE A 104 14.39 -9.40 -5.59
N GLU A 105 14.26 -8.76 -6.75
CA GLU A 105 14.23 -7.30 -6.87
C GLU A 105 13.16 -6.85 -7.86
N ARG A 106 12.32 -5.91 -7.44
CA ARG A 106 11.40 -5.18 -8.33
C ARG A 106 11.82 -3.71 -8.41
N ALA A 107 11.52 -3.05 -9.52
CA ALA A 107 11.83 -1.65 -9.70
C ALA A 107 10.69 -0.88 -10.37
N ARG A 108 10.59 0.40 -10.01
CA ARG A 108 9.71 1.37 -10.66
C ARG A 108 10.48 2.63 -11.03
N ILE A 109 10.26 3.14 -12.23
CA ILE A 109 10.90 4.33 -12.77
C ILE A 109 9.93 5.51 -12.79
N TRP A 110 10.43 6.70 -12.50
CA TRP A 110 9.63 7.92 -12.55
C TRP A 110 9.22 8.26 -13.99
N GLU A 111 7.94 8.58 -14.18
CA GLU A 111 7.39 9.02 -15.46
C GLU A 111 6.76 10.42 -15.32
N GLU A 112 7.50 11.44 -15.77
CA GLU A 112 7.07 12.84 -15.65
C GLU A 112 5.72 13.12 -16.33
N LYS A 113 5.46 12.49 -17.48
CA LYS A 113 4.27 12.74 -18.28
C LYS A 113 2.98 12.29 -17.58
N THR A 114 3.05 11.19 -16.84
CA THR A 114 1.91 10.58 -16.14
C THR A 114 1.91 10.93 -14.66
N TYR A 115 2.98 11.55 -14.16
CA TYR A 115 3.22 11.86 -12.75
C TYR A 115 3.19 10.62 -11.85
N ALA A 116 3.72 9.50 -12.37
CA ALA A 116 3.58 8.19 -11.78
C ALA A 116 4.89 7.40 -11.78
N TRP A 117 4.89 6.29 -11.04
CA TRP A 117 5.98 5.33 -10.99
C TRP A 117 5.64 4.09 -11.82
N GLY A 118 6.13 4.09 -13.06
CA GLY A 118 5.96 2.99 -14.01
C GLY A 118 6.78 1.77 -13.63
N ILE A 119 6.29 0.57 -13.93
CA ILE A 119 7.03 -0.68 -13.64
C ILE A 119 8.18 -0.82 -14.64
N SER A 120 9.41 -0.80 -14.15
CA SER A 120 10.61 -1.02 -14.99
C SER A 120 11.13 -2.45 -14.89
N GLN A 121 10.83 -3.15 -13.78
CA GLN A 121 11.24 -4.53 -13.54
C GLN A 121 10.28 -5.24 -12.59
N TRP A 122 9.82 -6.42 -12.97
CA TRP A 122 9.16 -7.38 -12.08
C TRP A 122 10.20 -8.15 -11.28
N GLY A 123 9.85 -8.54 -10.05
CA GLY A 123 10.76 -9.24 -9.15
C GLY A 123 10.62 -10.75 -9.12
N ILE A 124 9.62 -11.32 -9.79
CA ILE A 124 9.37 -12.76 -9.83
C ILE A 124 9.25 -13.21 -11.28
N SER A 125 10.10 -14.17 -11.65
CA SER A 125 10.14 -14.76 -13.00
C SER A 125 10.26 -16.28 -13.00
N SER A 126 10.40 -16.90 -11.82
CA SER A 126 10.60 -18.34 -11.66
C SER A 126 9.89 -18.88 -10.43
N GLU A 127 9.79 -20.21 -10.35
CA GLU A 127 9.31 -20.91 -9.15
C GLU A 127 10.18 -20.58 -7.92
N GLN A 128 11.51 -20.49 -8.09
CA GLN A 128 12.42 -20.15 -6.99
C GLN A 128 12.14 -18.73 -6.45
N ASP A 129 11.85 -17.78 -7.33
CA ASP A 129 11.52 -16.40 -6.94
C ASP A 129 10.23 -16.36 -6.11
N LEU A 130 9.22 -17.17 -6.46
CA LEU A 130 8.01 -17.32 -5.65
C LEU A 130 8.33 -17.84 -4.24
N ARG A 131 9.23 -18.82 -4.12
CA ARG A 131 9.65 -19.37 -2.82
C ARG A 131 10.40 -18.33 -1.98
N ILE A 132 11.27 -17.51 -2.61
CA ILE A 132 11.94 -16.38 -1.95
C ILE A 132 10.90 -15.36 -1.46
N PHE A 133 9.94 -15.00 -2.32
CA PHE A 133 8.86 -14.07 -1.98
C PHE A 133 8.01 -14.59 -0.81
N ALA A 134 7.58 -15.85 -0.88
CA ALA A 134 6.81 -16.51 0.18
C ALA A 134 7.57 -16.48 1.51
N ARG A 135 8.86 -16.82 1.51
CA ARG A 135 9.71 -16.81 2.71
C ARG A 135 9.78 -15.40 3.32
N ALA A 136 10.03 -14.38 2.51
CA ALA A 136 10.12 -13.00 2.96
C ALA A 136 8.81 -12.50 3.56
N MET A 137 7.68 -12.80 2.90
CA MET A 137 6.39 -12.24 3.25
C MET A 137 5.67 -12.99 4.37
N ALA A 138 5.84 -14.31 4.48
CA ALA A 138 5.14 -15.12 5.48
C ALA A 138 5.66 -14.94 6.92
N GLY A 139 6.87 -14.40 7.09
CA GLY A 139 7.50 -14.22 8.41
C GLY A 139 7.37 -12.83 9.01
N ARG A 140 6.61 -11.92 8.38
CA ARG A 140 6.53 -10.53 8.84
C ARG A 140 5.82 -10.43 10.19
N THR A 141 6.22 -9.46 10.99
CA THR A 141 5.54 -9.07 12.22
C THR A 141 5.13 -7.62 12.14
N TYR A 142 4.07 -7.27 12.87
CA TYR A 142 3.45 -5.95 12.79
C TYR A 142 3.34 -5.32 14.17
N ALA A 143 3.64 -4.03 14.27
CA ALA A 143 3.46 -3.28 15.51
C ALA A 143 2.65 -1.99 15.25
N PRO A 144 1.70 -1.64 16.13
CA PRO A 144 0.81 -0.52 15.91
C PRO A 144 1.52 0.83 16.06
N MET A 145 1.04 1.83 15.31
CA MET A 145 1.39 3.25 15.49
C MET A 145 0.12 4.10 15.67
N TRP A 146 -0.69 3.76 16.69
CA TRP A 146 -2.00 4.37 16.91
C TRP A 146 -1.97 5.86 17.23
N ASP A 147 -0.87 6.37 17.76
CA ASP A 147 -0.68 7.81 17.94
C ASP A 147 -0.75 8.54 16.59
N LYS A 148 -0.04 8.02 15.58
CA LYS A 148 -0.12 8.55 14.21
C LYS A 148 -1.53 8.45 13.65
N TYR A 149 -2.21 7.32 13.82
CA TYR A 149 -3.60 7.20 13.37
C TYR A 149 -4.52 8.25 14.01
N ARG A 150 -4.38 8.47 15.32
CA ARG A 150 -5.16 9.48 16.05
C ARG A 150 -4.90 10.89 15.52
N GLU A 151 -3.65 11.26 15.30
CA GLU A 151 -3.28 12.56 14.71
C GLU A 151 -3.98 12.80 13.36
N TRP A 152 -3.98 11.79 12.48
CA TRP A 152 -4.67 11.85 11.20
C TRP A 152 -6.19 11.95 11.37
N ASN A 153 -6.77 11.10 12.20
CA ASN A 153 -8.21 11.06 12.41
C ASN A 153 -8.75 12.35 13.05
N GLU A 154 -8.00 12.94 13.97
CA GLU A 154 -8.31 14.23 14.59
C GLU A 154 -8.24 15.37 13.58
N TYR A 155 -7.21 15.42 12.73
CA TYR A 155 -7.08 16.48 11.72
C TYR A 155 -8.15 16.40 10.62
N VAL A 156 -8.51 15.17 10.22
CA VAL A 156 -9.62 14.94 9.27
C VAL A 156 -10.95 15.34 9.91
N GLY A 157 -11.20 14.98 11.17
CA GLY A 157 -12.40 15.37 11.91
C GLY A 157 -13.69 15.02 11.16
N ASP A 158 -14.57 16.00 11.01
CA ASP A 158 -15.89 15.87 10.35
C ASP A 158 -15.83 15.79 8.82
N LEU A 159 -14.66 16.05 8.22
CA LEU A 159 -14.47 16.02 6.77
C LEU A 159 -14.58 14.62 6.20
N GLY A 160 -14.32 13.58 6.99
CA GLY A 160 -14.40 12.21 6.50
C GLY A 160 -13.88 11.19 7.50
N VAL A 161 -13.21 10.17 6.99
CA VAL A 161 -12.67 9.04 7.75
C VAL A 161 -11.21 8.83 7.36
N VAL A 162 -10.48 8.01 8.10
CA VAL A 162 -9.10 7.64 7.77
C VAL A 162 -9.09 6.15 7.53
N TYR A 163 -8.93 5.71 6.27
CA TYR A 163 -8.82 4.29 5.98
C TYR A 163 -7.46 3.77 6.42
N LEU A 164 -7.49 2.66 7.17
CA LEU A 164 -6.33 1.84 7.44
C LEU A 164 -6.15 0.85 6.29
N SER A 165 -5.08 1.03 5.52
CA SER A 165 -4.77 0.11 4.42
C SER A 165 -4.09 -1.15 4.96
N ALA A 166 -4.66 -2.32 4.69
CA ALA A 166 -4.02 -3.61 4.94
C ALA A 166 -3.01 -4.00 3.84
N GLY A 167 -2.82 -3.15 2.82
CA GLY A 167 -2.08 -3.50 1.62
C GLY A 167 -2.83 -4.49 0.73
N TYR A 168 -2.09 -5.27 -0.04
CA TYR A 168 -2.67 -6.24 -0.96
C TYR A 168 -2.76 -7.64 -0.35
N SER A 169 -3.74 -8.42 -0.80
CA SER A 169 -3.68 -9.88 -0.65
C SER A 169 -2.45 -10.44 -1.37
N ALA A 170 -2.09 -11.70 -1.11
CA ALA A 170 -0.98 -12.35 -1.80
C ALA A 170 -1.13 -12.29 -3.34
N MET A 171 -2.33 -12.57 -3.85
CA MET A 171 -2.61 -12.42 -5.29
C MET A 171 -2.49 -10.97 -5.75
N GLY A 172 -2.95 -10.01 -4.96
CA GLY A 172 -2.77 -8.59 -5.28
C GLY A 172 -1.30 -8.19 -5.35
N HIS A 173 -0.44 -8.72 -4.47
CA HIS A 173 1.00 -8.54 -4.51
C HIS A 173 1.62 -9.13 -5.79
N LEU A 174 1.22 -10.33 -6.20
CA LEU A 174 1.76 -10.95 -7.41
C LEU A 174 1.32 -10.17 -8.67
N LEU A 175 0.03 -9.88 -8.79
CA LEU A 175 -0.55 -9.20 -9.94
C LEU A 175 -0.03 -7.77 -10.14
N ASN A 176 0.08 -6.98 -9.07
CA ASN A 176 0.34 -5.53 -9.19
C ASN A 176 1.78 -5.13 -8.93
N TYR A 177 2.54 -5.98 -8.24
CA TYR A 177 3.74 -5.56 -7.54
C TYR A 177 4.97 -6.40 -7.83
N TRP A 178 4.84 -7.72 -8.00
CA TRP A 178 5.99 -8.60 -8.07
C TRP A 178 6.11 -9.39 -9.36
N MET A 179 5.00 -9.76 -10.00
CA MET A 179 5.01 -10.71 -11.11
C MET A 179 4.28 -10.17 -12.35
N GLY A 180 3.24 -9.35 -12.17
CA GLY A 180 2.41 -8.85 -13.26
C GLY A 180 1.30 -9.83 -13.65
N ILE A 181 0.27 -9.31 -14.33
CA ILE A 181 -0.95 -10.07 -14.64
C ILE A 181 -0.65 -11.31 -15.50
N GLU A 182 0.09 -11.11 -16.60
CA GLU A 182 0.39 -12.18 -17.57
C GLU A 182 1.16 -13.34 -16.91
N GLN A 183 2.26 -13.04 -16.23
CA GLN A 183 3.11 -14.08 -15.62
C GLN A 183 2.39 -14.76 -14.45
N THR A 184 1.59 -14.02 -13.67
CA THR A 184 0.76 -14.63 -12.63
C THR A 184 -0.26 -15.60 -13.22
N ALA A 185 -0.85 -15.27 -14.37
CA ALA A 185 -1.77 -16.14 -15.08
C ALA A 185 -1.08 -17.42 -15.57
N TYR A 186 0.12 -17.33 -16.17
CA TYR A 186 0.89 -18.52 -16.56
C TYR A 186 1.29 -19.39 -15.37
N ALA A 187 1.76 -18.79 -14.27
CA ALA A 187 2.12 -19.53 -13.06
C ALA A 187 0.95 -20.33 -12.46
N SER A 188 -0.29 -19.86 -12.63
CA SER A 188 -1.49 -20.57 -12.19
C SER A 188 -1.75 -21.89 -12.94
N VAL A 189 -1.12 -22.07 -14.10
CA VAL A 189 -1.20 -23.29 -14.91
C VAL A 189 0.09 -24.08 -14.84
N ASP A 190 1.24 -23.41 -14.93
CA ASP A 190 2.55 -24.05 -15.06
C ASP A 190 3.07 -24.57 -13.71
N ILE A 191 2.83 -23.84 -12.62
CA ILE A 191 3.30 -24.16 -11.26
C ILE A 191 2.21 -23.94 -10.18
N PRO A 192 1.00 -24.49 -10.36
CA PRO A 192 -0.16 -24.19 -9.53
C PRO A 192 0.06 -24.50 -8.04
N GLY A 193 0.78 -25.58 -7.74
CA GLY A 193 1.07 -25.97 -6.35
C GLY A 193 1.89 -24.91 -5.61
N VAL A 194 2.98 -24.43 -6.22
CA VAL A 194 3.85 -23.42 -5.59
C VAL A 194 3.17 -22.07 -5.49
N LEU A 195 2.38 -21.71 -6.51
CA LEU A 195 1.57 -20.50 -6.45
C LEU A 195 0.58 -20.56 -5.28
N GLN A 196 -0.13 -21.69 -5.11
CA GLN A 196 -1.08 -21.88 -4.01
C GLN A 196 -0.38 -21.82 -2.66
N GLU A 197 0.71 -22.57 -2.46
CA GLU A 197 1.50 -22.54 -1.23
C GLU A 197 1.95 -21.12 -0.87
N THR A 198 2.42 -20.36 -1.87
CA THR A 198 2.83 -18.96 -1.71
C THR A 198 1.65 -18.08 -1.27
N VAL A 199 0.51 -18.21 -1.95
CA VAL A 199 -0.68 -17.41 -1.66
C VAL A 199 -1.21 -17.68 -0.26
N GLU A 200 -1.27 -18.94 0.15
CA GLU A 200 -1.74 -19.35 1.47
C GLU A 200 -0.82 -18.85 2.57
N ALA A 201 0.50 -19.03 2.43
CA ALA A 201 1.46 -18.59 3.43
C ALA A 201 1.46 -17.07 3.63
N VAL A 202 1.40 -16.30 2.54
CA VAL A 202 1.36 -14.83 2.62
C VAL A 202 0.02 -14.33 3.16
N ASN A 203 -1.09 -14.94 2.77
CA ASN A 203 -2.40 -14.56 3.29
C ASN A 203 -2.55 -14.91 4.78
N ALA A 204 -2.02 -16.05 5.23
CA ALA A 204 -2.01 -16.41 6.65
C ALA A 204 -1.33 -15.32 7.49
N ASN A 205 -0.17 -14.84 7.05
CA ASN A 205 0.52 -13.72 7.71
C ASN A 205 -0.23 -12.39 7.57
N ASN A 206 -0.88 -12.11 6.43
CA ASN A 206 -1.72 -10.93 6.29
C ASN A 206 -2.90 -10.92 7.28
N LEU A 207 -3.42 -12.09 7.71
CA LEU A 207 -4.47 -12.15 8.72
C LEU A 207 -3.98 -11.63 10.09
N ASP A 208 -2.71 -11.85 10.45
CA ASP A 208 -2.12 -11.26 11.66
C ASP A 208 -2.16 -9.71 11.60
N LEU A 209 -1.94 -9.14 10.42
CA LEU A 209 -2.10 -7.69 10.21
C LEU A 209 -3.56 -7.27 10.33
N ILE A 210 -4.51 -8.03 9.76
CA ILE A 210 -5.94 -7.73 9.91
C ILE A 210 -6.33 -7.73 11.39
N ASP A 211 -5.88 -8.72 12.16
CA ASP A 211 -6.12 -8.79 13.61
C ASP A 211 -5.54 -7.59 14.35
N LEU A 212 -4.37 -7.09 13.95
CA LEU A 212 -3.81 -5.85 14.47
C LEU A 212 -4.69 -4.65 14.11
N LEU A 213 -5.11 -4.51 12.85
CA LEU A 213 -5.93 -3.39 12.39
C LEU A 213 -7.30 -3.37 13.06
N CYS A 214 -7.88 -4.53 13.40
CA CYS A 214 -9.11 -4.62 14.18
C CYS A 214 -8.98 -4.08 15.61
N GLN A 215 -7.76 -3.87 16.11
CA GLN A 215 -7.48 -3.23 17.41
C GLN A 215 -7.29 -1.71 17.29
N SER A 216 -7.45 -1.14 16.09
CA SER A 216 -7.38 0.31 15.90
C SER A 216 -8.47 1.04 16.70
N PRO A 217 -8.19 2.26 17.20
CA PRO A 217 -9.09 3.03 18.07
C PRO A 217 -10.29 3.63 17.35
#